data_AF-A0A8T3PHQ5-F1
#
_entry.id   AF-A0A8T3PHQ5-F1
#
_cell.length_a   1.000
_cell.length_b   1.000
_cell.length_c   1.000
_cell.angle_alpha   90.00
_cell.angle_beta   90.00
_cell.angle_gamma   90.00
#
_symmetry.space_group_name_H-M   'P 1'
#
loop_
_entity.id
_entity.type
_entity.pdbx_description
1 polymer ?
#
loop_
_entity_poly.entity_id
_entity_poly.type
_entity_poly.pdbx_seq_one_letter_code
_entity_poly.pdbx_strand_id
1 'polypeptide(L)'
;AHCGEDGERVAVTFDSAYVEGDKVYYGTFYADPLYTWSQNDTHDIAVVVFDKPIKGITPALLPEADSLSNLSSTQTFTSVGYGAYEVTNQPGGHRYLYDDVRMVATGTLNATNKTWLRISMNPATGNGGTCYGDSGGPNFLGTTDIIAAITITGDAVCRSTNVVYRLDTESARTFLGQYVTLP
;
A
#
# COMPACT_ATOMS: atom_id res chain seq x y z
N ALA A 1 -6.06 -4.75 5.88
CA ALA A 1 -6.86 -5.82 6.50
C ALA A 1 -7.19 -6.94 5.52
N HIS A 2 -7.60 -6.65 4.28
CA HIS A 2 -8.06 -7.67 3.32
C HIS A 2 -7.00 -8.69 2.87
N CYS A 3 -5.71 -8.46 3.15
CA CYS A 3 -4.63 -9.34 2.74
C CYS A 3 -4.51 -10.61 3.60
N GLY A 4 -5.17 -10.66 4.76
CA GLY A 4 -4.94 -11.69 5.75
C GLY A 4 -6.05 -11.82 6.78
N GLU A 5 -5.87 -12.76 7.70
CA GLU A 5 -6.77 -13.04 8.81
C GLU A 5 -6.21 -12.50 10.13
N ASP A 6 -7.07 -11.88 10.94
CA ASP A 6 -6.66 -11.36 12.24
C ASP A 6 -6.11 -12.47 13.16
N GLY A 7 -4.96 -12.21 13.79
CA GLY A 7 -4.26 -13.16 14.64
C GLY A 7 -3.44 -14.21 13.90
N GLU A 8 -3.43 -14.22 12.57
CA GLU A 8 -2.67 -15.21 11.81
C GLU A 8 -1.15 -14.97 11.91
N ARG A 9 -0.39 -16.05 11.74
CA ARG A 9 1.07 -16.01 11.77
C ARG A 9 1.61 -15.79 10.37
N VAL A 10 2.36 -14.71 10.17
CA VAL A 10 2.89 -14.33 8.84
C VAL A 10 4.41 -14.26 8.80
N ALA A 11 4.95 -14.44 7.59
CA ALA A 11 6.34 -14.25 7.22
C ALA A 11 6.49 -12.96 6.40
N VAL A 12 7.54 -12.17 6.66
CA VAL A 12 7.85 -10.91 5.99
C VAL A 12 9.31 -10.92 5.57
N THR A 13 9.59 -10.59 4.31
CA THR A 13 10.94 -10.33 3.82
C THR A 13 11.14 -8.84 3.55
N PHE A 14 12.39 -8.38 3.59
CA PHE A 14 12.80 -7.05 3.13
C PHE A 14 13.66 -7.12 1.85
N ASP A 15 13.85 -8.32 1.30
CA ASP A 15 14.68 -8.57 0.12
C ASP A 15 14.06 -7.97 -1.13
N SER A 16 14.89 -7.38 -2.01
CA SER A 16 14.39 -6.72 -3.22
C SER A 16 13.89 -7.67 -4.29
N ALA A 17 14.30 -8.93 -4.26
CA ALA A 17 13.87 -9.98 -5.18
C ALA A 17 13.83 -11.26 -4.36
N TYR A 18 12.63 -11.66 -3.97
CA TYR A 18 12.46 -12.81 -3.09
C TYR A 18 12.59 -14.11 -3.89
N VAL A 19 13.35 -15.05 -3.35
CA VAL A 19 13.33 -16.45 -3.78
C VAL A 19 13.06 -17.35 -2.59
N GLU A 20 12.46 -18.52 -2.83
CA GLU A 20 12.21 -19.49 -1.77
C GLU A 20 13.50 -19.84 -1.02
N GLY A 21 13.46 -19.72 0.31
CA GLY A 21 14.62 -19.93 1.19
C GLY A 21 15.33 -18.64 1.62
N ASP A 22 14.97 -17.49 1.03
CA ASP A 22 15.42 -16.19 1.50
C ASP A 22 15.01 -15.90 2.93
N LYS A 23 15.67 -14.90 3.53
CA LYS A 23 15.48 -14.59 4.93
C LYS A 23 14.10 -13.96 5.16
N VAL A 24 13.31 -14.65 5.96
CA VAL A 24 12.04 -14.12 6.46
C VAL A 24 12.11 -13.80 7.95
N TYR A 25 11.33 -12.79 8.31
CA TYR A 25 11.00 -12.39 9.66
C TYR A 25 9.54 -12.71 9.91
N TYR A 26 9.21 -12.81 11.16
CA TYR A 26 8.08 -13.60 11.57
C TYR A 26 7.35 -12.78 12.62
N GLY A 27 6.07 -12.51 12.39
CA GLY A 27 5.18 -11.83 13.33
C GLY A 27 3.73 -12.31 13.24
N THR A 28 2.89 -11.65 14.01
CA THR A 28 1.43 -11.85 14.04
C THR A 28 0.76 -10.69 13.31
N PHE A 29 -0.20 -11.02 12.44
CA PHE A 29 -1.02 -10.05 11.72
C PHE A 29 -2.18 -9.59 12.61
N TYR A 30 -2.35 -8.28 12.74
CA TYR A 30 -3.49 -7.68 13.43
C TYR A 30 -4.23 -6.77 12.46
N ALA A 31 -5.46 -7.10 12.14
CA ALA A 31 -6.32 -6.26 11.32
C ALA A 31 -7.00 -5.19 12.19
N ASP A 32 -7.36 -4.05 11.61
CA ASP A 32 -8.28 -3.14 12.29
C ASP A 32 -9.61 -3.88 12.54
N PRO A 33 -10.07 -4.03 13.80
CA PRO A 33 -11.30 -4.75 14.11
C PRO A 33 -12.56 -4.06 13.56
N LEU A 34 -12.43 -2.81 13.12
CA LEU A 34 -13.49 -2.07 12.42
C LEU A 34 -13.47 -2.28 10.90
N TYR A 35 -12.62 -3.17 10.37
CA TYR A 35 -12.56 -3.48 8.95
C TYR A 35 -13.93 -3.92 8.42
N THR A 36 -14.41 -3.20 7.40
CA THR A 36 -15.65 -3.50 6.69
C THR A 36 -15.48 -3.26 5.18
N TRP A 37 -16.42 -3.78 4.39
CA TRP A 37 -16.54 -3.46 2.96
C TRP A 37 -17.24 -2.11 2.70
N SER A 38 -17.38 -1.24 3.71
CA SER A 38 -17.97 0.10 3.56
C SER A 38 -17.11 0.98 2.68
N GLN A 39 -17.68 1.59 1.64
CA GLN A 39 -16.91 2.43 0.72
C GLN A 39 -16.49 3.79 1.30
N ASN A 40 -17.13 4.24 2.39
CA ASN A 40 -16.84 5.56 2.97
C ASN A 40 -15.57 5.53 3.81
N ASP A 41 -15.43 4.54 4.69
CA ASP A 41 -14.23 4.25 5.48
C ASP A 41 -14.20 2.74 5.69
N THR A 42 -13.31 2.05 4.99
CA THR A 42 -13.23 0.59 5.07
C THR A 42 -12.52 0.12 6.32
N HIS A 43 -11.70 0.95 6.98
CA HIS A 43 -10.72 0.49 7.96
C HIS A 43 -9.81 -0.62 7.40
N ASP A 44 -9.47 -0.56 6.10
CA ASP A 44 -8.69 -1.61 5.45
C ASP A 44 -7.19 -1.47 5.74
N ILE A 45 -6.84 -1.59 7.01
CA ILE A 45 -5.48 -1.42 7.52
C ILE A 45 -5.16 -2.56 8.48
N ALA A 46 -3.89 -2.92 8.55
CA ALA A 46 -3.39 -3.96 9.44
C ALA A 46 -1.93 -3.66 9.79
N VAL A 47 -1.45 -4.26 10.88
CA VAL A 47 -0.04 -4.26 11.25
C VAL A 47 0.45 -5.70 11.40
N VAL A 48 1.73 -5.91 11.15
CA VAL A 48 2.42 -7.14 11.55
C VAL A 48 3.33 -6.81 12.73
N VAL A 49 3.05 -7.40 13.88
CA VAL A 49 3.90 -7.26 15.06
C VAL A 49 4.91 -8.39 15.07
N PHE A 50 6.18 -8.08 14.83
CA PHE A 50 7.25 -9.05 14.81
C PHE A 50 7.51 -9.67 16.18
N ASP A 51 7.83 -10.97 16.21
CA ASP A 51 8.21 -11.70 17.42
C ASP A 51 9.42 -11.07 18.13
N LYS A 52 10.29 -10.41 17.34
CA LYS A 52 11.50 -9.73 17.81
C LYS A 52 11.70 -8.42 17.02
N PRO A 53 12.27 -7.38 17.64
CA PRO A 53 12.63 -6.15 16.93
C PRO A 53 13.58 -6.41 15.76
N ILE A 54 13.25 -5.87 14.58
CA ILE A 54 14.10 -5.93 13.40
C ILE A 54 15.15 -4.81 13.49
N LYS A 55 16.42 -5.16 13.25
CA LYS A 55 17.56 -4.23 13.35
C LYS A 55 18.16 -4.00 11.96
N GLY A 56 18.82 -2.85 11.78
CA GLY A 56 19.54 -2.52 10.55
C GLY A 56 18.66 -2.04 9.39
N ILE A 57 17.39 -1.73 9.66
CA ILE A 57 16.47 -1.10 8.72
C ILE A 57 16.04 0.25 9.29
N THR A 58 15.91 1.25 8.42
CA THR A 58 15.33 2.55 8.77
C THR A 58 13.84 2.51 8.46
N PRO A 59 12.95 2.64 9.45
CA PRO A 59 11.52 2.74 9.21
C PRO A 59 11.17 4.00 8.42
N ALA A 60 10.16 3.90 7.57
CA ALA A 60 9.53 5.05 6.96
C ALA A 60 8.73 5.85 8.01
N LEU A 61 8.38 7.09 7.67
CA LEU A 61 7.61 8.00 8.52
C LEU A 61 6.11 7.88 8.23
N LEU A 62 5.30 8.13 9.25
CA LEU A 62 3.85 8.33 9.10
C LEU A 62 3.55 9.82 8.83
N PRO A 63 2.45 10.14 8.13
CA PRO A 63 2.06 11.51 7.88
C PRO A 63 1.45 12.15 9.14
N GLU A 64 1.63 13.46 9.27
CA GLU A 64 0.94 14.30 10.25
C GLU A 64 -0.58 14.20 10.06
N ALA A 65 -1.34 14.33 11.16
CA ALA A 65 -2.80 14.27 11.12
C ALA A 65 -3.38 15.28 10.10
N ASP A 66 -4.30 14.79 9.25
CA ASP A 66 -4.99 15.56 8.21
C ASP A 66 -4.11 16.27 7.16
N SER A 67 -2.80 15.98 7.13
CA SER A 67 -1.84 16.63 6.22
C SER A 67 -2.07 16.35 4.73
N LEU A 68 -2.85 15.33 4.39
CA LEU A 68 -3.11 14.91 3.01
C LEU A 68 -4.42 15.49 2.44
N SER A 69 -5.15 16.31 3.20
CA SER A 69 -6.46 16.82 2.80
C SER A 69 -6.43 17.89 1.70
N ASN A 70 -5.31 18.60 1.53
CA ASN A 70 -5.20 19.76 0.62
C ASN A 70 -4.01 19.65 -0.35
N LEU A 71 -3.77 18.45 -0.88
CA LEU A 71 -2.71 18.21 -1.84
C LEU A 71 -3.02 18.80 -3.22
N SER A 72 -2.01 19.27 -3.94
CA SER A 72 -2.18 19.72 -5.32
C SER A 72 -2.48 18.53 -6.24
N SER A 73 -3.19 18.76 -7.35
CA SER A 73 -3.38 17.76 -8.39
C SER A 73 -2.09 17.35 -9.11
N THR A 74 -1.00 18.07 -8.88
CA THR A 74 0.34 17.72 -9.38
C THR A 74 1.17 16.93 -8.35
N GLN A 75 0.62 16.67 -7.16
CA GLN A 75 1.29 15.87 -6.15
C GLN A 75 1.51 14.46 -6.69
N THR A 76 2.77 14.01 -6.65
CA THR A 76 3.14 12.65 -7.03
C THR A 76 3.16 11.73 -5.83
N PHE A 77 3.04 10.44 -6.11
CA PHE A 77 3.20 9.37 -5.13
C PHE A 77 4.08 8.28 -5.72
N THR A 78 4.91 7.70 -4.87
CA THR A 78 5.76 6.57 -5.25
C THR A 78 5.20 5.30 -4.62
N SER A 79 4.60 4.44 -5.43
CA SER A 79 4.14 3.12 -4.99
C SER A 79 5.28 2.10 -5.07
N VAL A 80 5.35 1.20 -4.09
CA VAL A 80 6.34 0.12 -4.05
C VAL A 80 5.63 -1.19 -3.75
N GLY A 81 5.98 -2.25 -4.45
CA GLY A 81 5.38 -3.57 -4.21
C GLY A 81 5.94 -4.68 -5.11
N TYR A 82 5.37 -5.87 -4.97
CA TYR A 82 5.78 -7.11 -5.65
C TYR A 82 4.62 -7.69 -6.49
N GLY A 83 3.55 -6.92 -6.66
CA GLY A 83 2.39 -7.30 -7.45
C GLY A 83 2.71 -7.40 -8.94
N ALA A 84 1.66 -7.66 -9.72
CA ALA A 84 1.83 -7.94 -11.14
C ALA A 84 2.53 -6.77 -11.86
N TYR A 85 3.70 -7.04 -12.46
CA TYR A 85 4.49 -6.02 -13.14
C TYR A 85 3.94 -5.69 -14.54
N GLU A 86 3.17 -6.62 -15.13
CA GLU A 86 2.57 -6.44 -16.45
C GLU A 86 1.22 -7.16 -16.56
N VAL A 87 0.27 -6.51 -17.25
CA VAL A 87 -1.02 -7.08 -17.63
C VAL A 87 -1.07 -7.18 -19.14
N THR A 88 -1.11 -8.41 -19.66
CA THR A 88 -1.18 -8.68 -21.09
C THR A 88 -2.60 -9.11 -21.48
N ASN A 89 -2.99 -8.83 -22.73
CA ASN A 89 -4.26 -9.32 -23.29
C ASN A 89 -4.00 -10.63 -24.04
N GLN A 90 -4.75 -11.68 -23.72
CA GLN A 90 -4.65 -13.00 -24.33
C GLN A 90 -6.03 -13.52 -24.72
N PRO A 91 -6.14 -14.52 -25.62
CA PRO A 91 -7.40 -15.24 -25.81
C PRO A 91 -7.90 -15.79 -24.47
N GLY A 92 -9.10 -15.39 -24.05
CA GLY A 92 -9.68 -15.78 -22.76
C GLY A 92 -9.56 -14.73 -21.64
N GLY A 93 -8.89 -13.59 -21.86
CA GLY A 93 -8.88 -12.46 -20.94
C GLY A 93 -7.49 -11.91 -20.62
N HIS A 94 -7.42 -11.13 -19.55
CA HIS A 94 -6.17 -10.54 -19.07
C HIS A 94 -5.32 -11.58 -18.34
N ARG A 95 -4.00 -11.56 -18.59
CA ARG A 95 -3.01 -12.32 -17.84
C ARG A 95 -2.11 -11.35 -17.07
N TYR A 96 -1.97 -11.61 -15.77
CA TYR A 96 -1.10 -10.89 -14.86
C TYR A 96 0.24 -11.63 -14.73
N LEU A 97 1.35 -10.91 -14.88
CA LEU A 97 2.71 -11.45 -14.82
C LEU A 97 3.40 -11.01 -13.53
N TYR A 98 4.12 -11.94 -12.90
CA TYR A 98 4.78 -11.78 -11.60
C TYR A 98 6.20 -12.34 -11.70
N ASP A 99 7.13 -11.78 -10.93
CA ASP A 99 8.51 -12.23 -10.84
C ASP A 99 9.10 -12.13 -9.41
N ASP A 100 8.27 -11.80 -8.41
CA ASP A 100 8.64 -11.62 -7.00
C ASP A 100 9.77 -10.59 -6.79
N VAL A 101 9.88 -9.61 -7.70
CA VAL A 101 10.80 -8.47 -7.61
C VAL A 101 10.07 -7.22 -7.11
N ARG A 102 10.70 -6.50 -6.20
CA ARG A 102 10.22 -5.21 -5.70
C ARG A 102 10.32 -4.16 -6.79
N MET A 103 9.17 -3.73 -7.27
CA MET A 103 9.03 -2.70 -8.28
C MET A 103 8.61 -1.36 -7.66
N VAL A 104 8.93 -0.29 -8.38
CA VAL A 104 8.60 1.08 -8.03
C VAL A 104 7.88 1.73 -9.20
N ALA A 105 6.82 2.48 -8.91
CA ALA A 105 6.13 3.29 -9.90
C ALA A 105 5.77 4.66 -9.32
N THR A 106 5.67 5.65 -10.19
CA THR A 106 5.20 6.99 -9.82
C THR A 106 3.85 7.26 -10.45
N GLY A 107 2.89 7.70 -9.64
CA GLY A 107 1.59 8.17 -10.07
C GLY A 107 1.34 9.60 -9.62
N THR A 108 0.34 10.24 -10.21
CA THR A 108 -0.04 11.64 -9.89
C THR A 108 -1.44 11.67 -9.31
N LEU A 109 -1.70 12.56 -8.34
CA LEU A 109 -3.00 12.69 -7.69
C LEU A 109 -4.11 13.04 -8.70
N ASN A 110 -5.15 12.22 -8.76
CA ASN A 110 -6.38 12.54 -9.48
C ASN A 110 -7.42 13.18 -8.56
N ALA A 111 -7.63 12.61 -7.37
CA ALA A 111 -8.64 13.09 -6.44
C ALA A 111 -8.35 12.65 -5.00
N THR A 112 -8.81 13.45 -4.05
CA THR A 112 -8.78 13.16 -2.62
C THR A 112 -10.20 13.24 -2.06
N ASN A 113 -10.53 12.36 -1.13
CA ASN A 113 -11.66 12.55 -0.23
C ASN A 113 -11.23 12.27 1.22
N LYS A 114 -12.20 12.19 2.15
CA LYS A 114 -11.94 12.01 3.59
C LYS A 114 -11.09 10.78 3.93
N THR A 115 -11.10 9.76 3.09
CA THR A 115 -10.52 8.44 3.39
C THR A 115 -9.50 8.01 2.35
N TRP A 116 -9.74 8.41 1.10
CA TRP A 116 -9.08 7.84 -0.07
C TRP A 116 -8.30 8.91 -0.82
N LEU A 117 -7.10 8.53 -1.27
CA LEU A 117 -6.48 9.17 -2.42
C LEU A 117 -6.73 8.28 -3.65
N ARG A 118 -6.97 8.92 -4.78
CA ARG A 118 -7.06 8.27 -6.09
C ARG A 118 -5.89 8.76 -6.90
N ILE A 119 -4.98 7.86 -7.23
CA ILE A 119 -3.73 8.14 -7.91
C ILE A 119 -3.83 7.60 -9.33
N SER A 120 -3.51 8.43 -10.31
CA SER A 120 -3.48 8.02 -11.72
C SER A 120 -2.38 7.00 -11.95
N MET A 121 -2.70 5.96 -12.71
CA MET A 121 -1.74 4.98 -13.23
C MET A 121 -1.69 5.00 -14.76
N ASN A 122 -2.20 6.07 -15.39
CA ASN A 122 -2.31 6.15 -16.83
C ASN A 122 -0.92 6.32 -17.48
N PRO A 123 -0.43 5.33 -18.24
CA PRO A 123 0.90 5.41 -18.85
C PRO A 123 0.97 6.45 -19.97
N ALA A 124 -0.16 6.85 -20.56
CA ALA A 124 -0.19 7.93 -21.56
C ALA A 124 0.18 9.30 -20.96
N THR A 125 0.09 9.44 -19.64
CA THR A 125 0.54 10.63 -18.91
C THR A 125 1.83 10.39 -18.13
N GLY A 126 2.55 9.30 -18.43
CA GLY A 126 3.78 8.92 -17.75
C GLY A 126 3.59 8.37 -16.33
N ASN A 127 2.36 8.06 -15.93
CA ASN A 127 2.09 7.46 -14.62
C ASN A 127 2.15 5.93 -14.70
N GLY A 128 2.66 5.32 -13.64
CA GLY A 128 2.47 3.90 -13.34
C GLY A 128 1.76 3.75 -11.99
N GLY A 129 1.66 2.53 -11.49
CA GLY A 129 1.14 2.29 -10.16
C GLY A 129 1.12 0.82 -9.81
N THR A 130 0.10 0.43 -9.07
CA THR A 130 -0.02 -0.88 -8.45
C THR A 130 -0.98 -1.81 -9.19
N CYS A 131 -0.82 -3.10 -8.98
CA CYS A 131 -1.71 -4.13 -9.48
C CYS A 131 -1.98 -5.21 -8.43
N TYR A 132 -2.65 -6.29 -8.83
CA TYR A 132 -2.89 -7.45 -7.98
C TYR A 132 -1.59 -7.92 -7.33
N GLY A 133 -1.59 -8.06 -6.01
CA GLY A 133 -0.42 -8.42 -5.20
C GLY A 133 0.27 -7.23 -4.51
N ASP A 134 -0.02 -5.98 -4.92
CA ASP A 134 0.52 -4.78 -4.25
C ASP A 134 -0.32 -4.30 -3.07
N SER A 135 -1.39 -5.01 -2.73
CA SER A 135 -2.27 -4.68 -1.61
C SER A 135 -1.52 -4.57 -0.29
N GLY A 136 -1.77 -3.50 0.46
CA GLY A 136 -1.04 -3.16 1.68
C GLY A 136 0.33 -2.50 1.42
N GLY A 137 0.80 -2.47 0.18
CA GLY A 137 2.05 -1.81 -0.21
C GLY A 137 2.00 -0.29 0.00
N PRO A 138 3.14 0.34 0.32
CA PRO A 138 3.22 1.77 0.62
C PRO A 138 3.08 2.63 -0.64
N ASN A 139 2.43 3.78 -0.47
CA ASN A 139 2.46 4.90 -1.40
C ASN A 139 3.11 6.09 -0.69
N PHE A 140 4.37 6.37 -1.04
CA PHE A 140 5.14 7.46 -0.45
C PHE A 140 4.67 8.82 -0.98
N LEU A 141 4.70 9.86 -0.15
CA LEU A 141 4.41 11.24 -0.56
C LEU A 141 5.56 11.76 -1.43
N GLY A 142 5.34 11.81 -2.75
CA GLY A 142 6.39 12.12 -3.72
C GLY A 142 7.57 11.16 -3.61
N THR A 143 8.77 11.70 -3.38
CA THR A 143 10.02 10.96 -3.18
C THR A 143 10.50 10.99 -1.72
N THR A 144 9.65 11.40 -0.79
CA THR A 144 9.96 11.41 0.65
C THR A 144 9.88 10.00 1.25
N ASP A 145 10.25 9.88 2.53
CA ASP A 145 10.10 8.68 3.34
C ASP A 145 8.76 8.63 4.10
N ILE A 146 7.81 9.52 3.80
CA ILE A 146 6.46 9.51 4.41
C ILE A 146 5.55 8.57 3.63
N ILE A 147 5.02 7.53 4.29
CA ILE A 147 3.99 6.66 3.71
C ILE A 147 2.64 7.38 3.83
N ALA A 148 2.22 8.05 2.75
CA ALA A 148 0.96 8.78 2.74
C ALA A 148 -0.26 7.85 2.85
N ALA A 149 -0.20 6.71 2.18
CA ALA A 149 -1.32 5.79 2.06
C ALA A 149 -0.86 4.36 1.75
N ILE A 150 -1.77 3.40 1.90
CA ILE A 150 -1.56 1.99 1.50
C ILE A 150 -2.50 1.58 0.37
N THR A 151 -2.02 0.74 -0.54
CA THR A 151 -2.80 0.25 -1.70
C THR A 151 -3.92 -0.67 -1.27
N ILE A 152 -5.16 -0.35 -1.65
CA ILE A 152 -6.35 -1.16 -1.32
C ILE A 152 -6.98 -1.79 -2.55
N THR A 153 -7.26 -0.98 -3.57
CA THR A 153 -7.96 -1.45 -4.77
C THR A 153 -7.67 -0.56 -5.98
N GLY A 154 -8.20 -0.91 -7.14
CA GLY A 154 -7.98 -0.19 -8.39
C GLY A 154 -8.85 -0.72 -9.52
N ASP A 155 -8.54 -0.31 -10.75
CA ASP A 155 -9.17 -0.89 -11.93
C ASP A 155 -8.62 -2.29 -12.22
N ALA A 156 -9.46 -3.17 -12.77
CA ALA A 156 -9.11 -4.57 -13.02
C ALA A 156 -7.92 -4.78 -13.98
N VAL A 157 -7.61 -3.78 -14.82
CA VAL A 157 -6.50 -3.88 -15.79
C VAL A 157 -5.22 -3.22 -15.26
N CYS A 158 -5.28 -2.57 -14.10
CA CYS A 158 -4.15 -1.89 -13.47
C CYS A 158 -3.54 -0.79 -14.37
N ARG A 159 -4.39 0.01 -15.03
CA ARG A 159 -3.94 1.06 -15.98
C ARG A 159 -4.58 2.43 -15.78
N SER A 160 -5.52 2.56 -14.85
CA SER A 160 -6.30 3.79 -14.70
C SER A 160 -6.11 4.41 -13.32
N THR A 161 -6.45 3.67 -12.25
CA THR A 161 -6.52 4.24 -10.90
C THR A 161 -6.00 3.28 -9.83
N ASN A 162 -5.11 3.79 -8.98
CA ASN A 162 -4.81 3.22 -7.68
C ASN A 162 -5.67 3.94 -6.63
N VAL A 163 -6.42 3.19 -5.82
CA VAL A 163 -7.23 3.72 -4.73
C VAL A 163 -6.58 3.31 -3.42
N VAL A 164 -6.10 4.30 -2.69
CA VAL A 164 -5.21 4.11 -1.54
C VAL A 164 -5.81 4.69 -0.27
N TYR A 165 -5.71 3.94 0.83
CA TYR A 165 -6.23 4.31 2.14
C TYR A 165 -5.25 5.25 2.85
N ARG A 166 -5.70 6.46 3.14
CA ARG A 166 -4.90 7.51 3.78
C ARG A 166 -4.48 7.10 5.19
N LEU A 167 -3.19 7.30 5.54
CA LEU A 167 -2.68 7.02 6.88
C LEU A 167 -2.77 8.23 7.84
N ASP A 168 -3.19 9.39 7.35
CA ASP A 168 -3.35 10.61 8.15
C ASP A 168 -4.75 10.82 8.73
N THR A 169 -5.69 9.91 8.45
CA THR A 169 -7.07 10.01 8.93
C THR A 169 -7.17 9.68 10.42
N GLU A 170 -8.21 10.18 11.08
CA GLU A 170 -8.49 9.85 12.49
C GLU A 170 -8.66 8.34 12.69
N SER A 171 -9.35 7.64 11.78
CA SER A 171 -9.55 6.19 11.84
C SER A 171 -8.23 5.42 11.74
N ALA A 172 -7.43 5.69 10.70
CA ALA A 172 -6.13 5.04 10.51
C ALA A 172 -5.20 5.30 11.71
N ARG A 173 -5.14 6.53 12.19
CA ARG A 173 -4.29 6.94 13.31
C ARG A 173 -4.76 6.35 14.65
N THR A 174 -6.06 6.23 14.87
CA THR A 174 -6.61 5.56 16.08
C THR A 174 -6.16 4.10 16.16
N PHE A 175 -6.15 3.40 15.03
CA PHE A 175 -5.63 2.04 14.96
C PHE A 175 -4.10 2.00 15.12
N LEU A 176 -3.37 2.75 14.29
CA LEU A 176 -1.90 2.75 14.28
C LEU A 176 -1.29 3.20 15.62
N GLY A 177 -1.92 4.14 16.32
CA GLY A 177 -1.46 4.65 17.62
C GLY A 177 -1.45 3.61 18.74
N GLN A 178 -2.05 2.43 18.52
CA GLN A 178 -1.94 1.29 19.43
C GLN A 178 -0.61 0.53 19.29
N TYR A 179 0.08 0.71 18.16
CA TYR A 179 1.25 -0.09 17.77
C TYR A 179 2.52 0.72 17.55
N VAL A 180 2.40 1.98 17.14
CA VAL A 180 3.54 2.85 16.82
C VAL A 180 3.35 4.25 17.38
N THR A 181 4.46 4.97 17.56
CA THR A 181 4.42 6.41 17.89
C THR A 181 4.00 7.19 16.65
N LEU A 182 2.95 7.99 16.80
CA LEU A 182 2.49 8.91 15.75
C LEU A 182 3.21 10.25 15.87
N PRO A 183 3.49 10.93 14.76
CA PRO A 183 3.87 12.34 14.79
C PRO A 183 2.69 13.21 15.27
#